data_AF-A0A6I7Y1P9-F1
#
_entry.id   AF-A0A6I7Y1P9-F1
#
_cell.length_a   1.000
_cell.length_b   1.000
_cell.length_c   1.000
_cell.angle_alpha   90.00
_cell.angle_beta   90.00
_cell.angle_gamma   90.00
#
_symmetry.space_group_name_H-M   'P 1'
#
loop_
_entity.id
_entity.type
_entity.pdbx_description
1 polymer ?
#
loop_
_entity_poly.entity_id
_entity_poly.type
_entity_poly.pdbx_seq_one_letter_code
_entity_poly.pdbx_strand_id
1 'polypeptide(L)'
;MSAPVTALMWEARAAEGRGDDLLDWARARAAELPRIPLRSELLRAPQDRVLVITWWRGGYADELPELPEPDQDLVTRPVHRWRFESLGAEFDDRP
;
A
#
# COMPACT_ATOMS: atom_id res chain seq x y z
N MET A 1 23.40 -11.39 7.17
CA MET A 1 22.63 -10.78 6.07
C MET A 1 21.41 -10.16 6.70
N SER A 2 21.04 -8.93 6.33
CA SER A 2 19.78 -8.34 6.81
C SER A 2 18.61 -9.19 6.34
N ALA A 3 17.54 -9.27 7.12
CA ALA A 3 16.33 -9.97 6.70
C ALA A 3 15.78 -9.35 5.40
N PRO A 4 15.21 -10.15 4.47
CA PRO A 4 14.62 -9.59 3.26
C PRO A 4 13.48 -8.63 3.63
N VAL A 5 13.35 -7.58 2.82
CA VAL A 5 12.24 -6.64 2.94
C VAL A 5 11.48 -6.60 1.64
N THR A 6 10.18 -6.83 1.73
CA THR A 6 9.27 -6.77 0.59
C THR A 6 8.46 -5.48 0.66
N ALA A 7 8.45 -4.72 -0.44
CA ALA A 7 7.56 -3.59 -0.62
C ALA A 7 6.27 -4.05 -1.31
N LEU A 8 5.12 -3.69 -0.75
CA LEU A 8 3.81 -3.92 -1.34
C LEU A 8 3.24 -2.61 -1.81
N MET A 9 2.99 -2.50 -3.11
CA MET A 9 2.33 -1.36 -3.73
C MET A 9 0.89 -1.73 -4.06
N TRP A 10 -0.02 -0.89 -3.60
CA TRP A 10 -1.44 -0.90 -3.94
C TRP A 10 -1.75 0.41 -4.67
N GLU A 11 -2.42 0.35 -5.82
CA GLU A 11 -2.87 1.53 -6.57
C GLU A 11 -4.33 1.38 -6.97
N ALA A 12 -5.07 2.46 -6.81
CA ALA A 12 -6.44 2.55 -7.25
C ALA A 12 -6.70 3.89 -7.94
N ARG A 13 -7.65 3.85 -8.87
CA ARG A 13 -8.18 5.03 -9.55
C ARG A 13 -9.61 5.25 -9.13
N ALA A 14 -9.89 6.39 -8.49
CA ALA A 14 -11.22 6.72 -8.02
C ALA A 14 -12.21 6.89 -9.17
N ALA A 15 -13.49 6.65 -8.89
CA ALA A 15 -14.58 7.13 -9.72
C ALA A 15 -14.56 8.67 -9.83
N GLU A 16 -15.17 9.19 -10.89
CA GLU A 16 -15.14 10.63 -11.20
C GLU A 16 -15.62 11.47 -10.00
N GLY A 17 -14.80 12.42 -9.56
CA GLY A 17 -15.10 13.29 -8.42
C GLY A 17 -14.94 12.63 -7.04
N ARG A 18 -14.52 11.36 -6.96
CA ARG A 18 -14.33 10.61 -5.71
C ARG A 18 -12.87 10.51 -5.24
N GLY A 19 -11.99 11.35 -5.78
CA GLY A 19 -10.54 11.30 -5.50
C GLY A 19 -10.21 11.48 -4.01
N ASP A 20 -10.85 12.45 -3.35
CA ASP A 20 -10.63 12.70 -1.92
C ASP A 20 -11.23 11.57 -1.05
N ASP A 21 -12.41 11.06 -1.41
CA ASP A 21 -13.03 9.91 -0.73
C ASP A 21 -12.12 8.66 -0.80
N LEU A 22 -11.51 8.39 -1.95
CA LEU A 22 -10.57 7.28 -2.10
C LEU A 22 -9.31 7.50 -1.27
N LEU A 23 -8.82 8.74 -1.19
CA LEU A 23 -7.64 9.09 -0.40
C LEU A 23 -7.89 8.87 1.11
N ASP A 24 -9.04 9.32 1.61
CA ASP A 24 -9.43 9.14 3.00
C ASP A 24 -9.70 7.67 3.32
N TRP A 25 -10.35 6.95 2.42
CA TRP A 25 -10.53 5.50 2.52
C TRP A 25 -9.17 4.79 2.60
N ALA A 26 -8.23 5.09 1.71
CA ALA A 26 -6.92 4.44 1.68
C ALA A 26 -6.11 4.75 2.94
N ARG A 27 -6.19 5.99 3.46
CA ARG A 27 -5.58 6.39 4.73
C ARG A 27 -6.14 5.58 5.90
N ALA A 28 -7.47 5.47 6.00
CA ALA A 28 -8.13 4.72 7.06
C ALA A 28 -7.76 3.23 7.00
N ARG A 29 -7.84 2.62 5.82
CA ARG A 29 -7.49 1.19 5.64
C ARG A 29 -6.02 0.89 5.90
N ALA A 30 -5.11 1.79 5.51
CA ALA A 30 -3.69 1.64 5.83
C ALA A 30 -3.43 1.72 7.35
N ALA A 31 -4.18 2.55 8.08
CA ALA A 31 -4.07 2.64 9.53
C ALA A 31 -4.64 1.41 10.27
N GLU A 32 -5.55 0.67 9.63
CA GLU A 32 -6.20 -0.53 10.15
C GLU A 32 -5.45 -1.83 9.80
N LEU A 33 -4.28 -1.75 9.16
CA LEU A 33 -3.50 -2.95 8.84
C LEU A 33 -3.18 -3.74 10.12
N PRO A 34 -3.26 -5.08 10.10
CA PRO A 34 -3.16 -5.92 11.30
C PRO A 34 -1.78 -5.90 11.97
N ARG A 35 -0.79 -5.28 11.34
CA ARG A 35 0.59 -5.13 11.82
C ARG A 35 1.14 -3.82 11.27
N ILE A 36 2.08 -3.23 11.97
CA ILE A 36 2.72 -1.97 11.56
C ILE A 36 3.82 -2.29 10.54
N PRO A 37 3.82 -1.68 9.35
CA PRO A 37 4.91 -1.84 8.38
C PRO A 37 6.16 -1.08 8.84
N LEU A 38 7.32 -1.47 8.34
CA LEU A 38 8.59 -0.77 8.57
C LEU A 38 8.55 0.68 8.07
N ARG A 39 7.78 0.91 7.00
CA ARG A 39 7.48 2.21 6.40
C ARG A 39 6.15 2.12 5.68
N SER A 40 5.41 3.21 5.64
CA SER A 40 4.22 3.36 4.82
C SER A 40 4.22 4.74 4.18
N GLU A 41 3.86 4.81 2.90
CA GLU A 41 3.63 6.07 2.19
C GLU A 41 2.29 6.04 1.48
N LEU A 42 1.59 7.16 1.55
CA LEU A 42 0.34 7.43 0.85
C LEU A 42 0.61 8.56 -0.16
N LEU A 43 0.43 8.26 -1.43
CA LEU A 43 0.73 9.13 -2.55
C LEU A 43 -0.53 9.36 -3.40
N ARG A 44 -0.58 10.51 -4.07
CA ARG A 44 -1.61 10.81 -5.07
C ARG A 44 -0.97 11.15 -6.41
N ALA A 45 -1.67 10.84 -7.49
CA ALA A 45 -1.28 11.18 -8.84
C ALA A 45 -2.47 11.75 -9.63
N PRO A 46 -2.24 12.38 -10.80
CA PRO A 46 -3.33 12.86 -11.65
C PRO A 46 -4.37 11.79 -11.97
N GLN A 47 -5.58 12.22 -12.36
CA GLN A 47 -6.71 11.33 -12.67
C GLN A 47 -7.23 10.54 -11.45
N ASP A 48 -7.27 11.19 -10.28
CA ASP A 48 -7.81 10.66 -9.03
C ASP A 48 -7.18 9.32 -8.61
N ARG A 49 -5.87 9.21 -8.82
CA ARG A 49 -5.10 8.03 -8.45
C ARG A 49 -4.56 8.16 -7.04
N VAL A 50 -4.71 7.08 -6.27
CA VAL A 50 -4.16 6.92 -4.94
C VAL A 50 -3.27 5.69 -4.94
N LEU A 51 -2.07 5.82 -4.36
CA LEU A 51 -1.11 4.75 -4.21
C LEU A 51 -0.71 4.64 -2.74
N VAL A 52 -0.77 3.43 -2.20
CA VAL A 52 -0.22 3.09 -0.90
C VAL A 52 0.93 2.12 -1.12
N ILE A 53 2.11 2.45 -0.58
CA ILE A 53 3.25 1.54 -0.59
C ILE A 53 3.71 1.30 0.84
N THR A 54 3.84 0.02 1.20
CA THR A 54 4.24 -0.44 2.54
C THR A 54 5.46 -1.33 2.45
N TRP A 55 6.35 -1.26 3.43
CA TRP A 55 7.54 -2.11 3.51
C TRP A 55 7.44 -3.04 4.69
N TRP A 56 7.71 -4.32 4.46
CA TRP A 56 7.57 -5.37 5.47
C TRP A 56 8.82 -6.21 5.56
N ARG A 57 9.21 -6.53 6.78
CA ARG A 57 10.14 -7.62 7.01
C ARG A 57 9.49 -8.92 6.57
N GLY A 58 10.15 -9.63 5.66
CA GLY A 58 9.63 -10.86 5.05
C GLY A 58 10.06 -11.03 3.60
N GLY A 59 10.11 -12.29 3.19
CA GLY A 59 10.39 -12.68 1.82
C GLY A 59 9.19 -12.46 0.88
N TYR A 60 9.45 -12.58 -0.41
CA TYR A 60 8.47 -12.30 -1.47
C TYR A 60 7.22 -13.21 -1.42
N ALA A 61 7.37 -14.43 -0.91
CA ALA A 61 6.31 -15.43 -0.81
C ALA A 61 5.56 -15.40 0.54
N ASP A 62 5.95 -14.51 1.46
CA ASP A 62 5.30 -14.43 2.76
C ASP A 62 3.90 -13.81 2.65
N GLU A 63 3.01 -14.22 3.56
CA GLU A 63 1.70 -13.60 3.72
C GLU A 63 1.88 -12.26 4.43
N LEU A 64 1.91 -11.20 3.64
CA LEU A 64 2.11 -9.83 4.10
C LEU A 64 0.79 -9.05 4.01
N PRO A 65 0.49 -8.18 4.99
CA PRO A 65 -0.74 -7.40 4.99
C PRO A 65 -0.83 -6.44 3.81
N GLU A 66 -1.98 -6.43 3.16
CA GLU A 66 -2.28 -5.59 2.01
C GLU A 66 -3.59 -4.85 2.22
N LEU A 67 -3.76 -3.71 1.54
CA LEU A 67 -5.04 -3.01 1.53
C LEU A 67 -6.09 -3.85 0.77
N PRO A 68 -7.34 -3.88 1.27
CA PRO A 68 -8.43 -4.59 0.59
C PRO A 68 -8.80 -3.92 -0.74
N GLU A 69 -9.76 -4.50 -1.45
CA GLU A 69 -10.42 -3.79 -2.56
C GLU A 69 -11.47 -2.81 -1.99
N PRO A 70 -11.55 -1.57 -2.50
CA PRO A 70 -12.64 -0.67 -2.19
C PRO A 70 -13.95 -1.12 -2.84
N ASP A 71 -15.05 -0.53 -2.38
CA ASP A 71 -16.34 -0.73 -3.02
C ASP A 71 -16.32 -0.24 -4.48
N GLN A 72 -17.09 -0.90 -5.35
CA GLN A 72 -17.07 -0.66 -6.80
C GLN A 72 -17.57 0.73 -7.21
N ASP A 73 -18.28 1.44 -6.33
CA ASP A 73 -18.71 2.82 -6.55
C ASP A 73 -17.61 3.85 -6.26
N LEU A 74 -16.57 3.44 -5.51
CA LEU A 74 -15.43 4.30 -5.17
C LEU A 74 -14.34 4.26 -6.23
N VAL A 75 -14.21 3.17 -6.99
CA VAL A 75 -13.15 2.97 -7.98
C VAL A 75 -13.67 2.68 -9.38
N THR A 76 -12.92 3.10 -10.40
CA THR A 76 -13.28 2.87 -11.82
C THR A 76 -12.95 1.46 -12.32
N ARG A 77 -12.09 0.75 -11.60
CA ARG A 77 -11.55 -0.57 -11.97
C ARG A 77 -10.95 -1.27 -10.75
N PRO A 78 -10.70 -2.59 -10.81
CA PRO A 78 -9.95 -3.28 -9.78
C PRO A 78 -8.58 -2.64 -9.52
N VAL A 79 -8.13 -2.74 -8.27
CA VAL A 79 -6.87 -2.15 -7.82
C VAL A 79 -5.67 -2.93 -8.39
N HIS A 80 -4.56 -2.24 -8.61
CA HIS A 80 -3.30 -2.87 -8.96
C HIS A 80 -2.48 -3.20 -7.72
N ARG A 81 -1.88 -4.39 -7.71
CA ARG A 81 -1.03 -4.89 -6.61
C ARG A 81 0.29 -5.37 -7.16
N TRP A 82 1.38 -4.90 -6.56
CA TRP A 82 2.73 -5.29 -6.93
C TRP A 82 3.58 -5.55 -5.69
N ARG A 83 4.41 -6.58 -5.76
CA ARG A 83 5.44 -6.90 -4.76
C ARG A 83 6.81 -6.55 -5.33
N PHE A 84 7.70 -6.02 -4.50
CA PHE A 84 9.08 -5.72 -4.87
C PHE A 84 10.04 -6.15 -3.76
N GLU A 85 11.21 -6.67 -4.13
CA GLU A 85 12.33 -6.80 -3.18
C GLU A 85 12.95 -5.42 -2.96
N SER A 86 13.15 -5.05 -1.69
CA SER A 86 13.83 -3.81 -1.33
C SER A 86 15.33 -4.04 -1.21
N LEU A 87 16.11 -3.42 -2.10
CA LEU A 87 17.56 -3.65 -2.20
C LEU A 87 18.43 -2.60 -1.48
N GLY A 88 17.84 -1.56 -0.89
CA GLY A 88 18.61 -0.44 -0.35
C GLY A 88 17.88 0.46 0.63
N ALA A 89 16.72 0.06 1.14
CA ALA A 89 16.09 0.78 2.23
C ALA A 89 16.66 0.25 3.55
N GLU A 90 17.39 1.11 4.26
CA GLU A 90 17.83 0.84 5.61
C GLU A 90 16.63 0.98 6.55
N PHE A 91 16.11 -0.14 7.03
CA PHE A 91 15.12 -0.17 8.10
C PHE A 91 15.85 -0.47 9.39
N ASP A 92 15.75 0.47 10.35
CA ASP A 92 16.38 0.33 11.65
C ASP A 92 15.85 -0.94 12.34
N ASP A 93 16.76 -1.79 12.82
CA ASP A 93 16.43 -3.11 13.37
C ASP A 93 16.06 -3.01 14.86
N ARG A 94 15.38 -1.93 15.26
CA ARG A 94 15.05 -1.70 16.66
C ARG A 94 13.90 -2.62 17.10
N PRO A 95 14.07 -3.31 18.24
CA PRO A 95 13.08 -4.24 18.78
C PRO A 95 11.81 -3.53 19.26
#